data_AF-A0A257T9L1-F1
#
_entry.id   AF-A0A257T9L1-F1
#
_cell.length_a   1.000
_cell.length_b   1.000
_cell.length_c   1.000
_cell.angle_alpha   90.00
_cell.angle_beta   90.00
_cell.angle_gamma   90.00
#
_symmetry.space_group_name_H-M   'P 1'
#
loop_
_entity.id
_entity.type
_entity.pdbx_description
1 polymer ?
#
loop_
_entity_poly.entity_id
_entity_poly.type
_entity_poly.pdbx_seq_one_letter_code
_entity_poly.pdbx_strand_id
1 'polypeptide(L)'
;MQAEKQPQTLTLTILVAISLTLSIGLSFVDFSPSTGGATTREQARYQITSFYGQANAALGPYQLLLRDAQRAHSRGDHATEHAKYREVLRLLRAENRSTCLTETREGDQQLEDAIAIVLGDE
;
A
#
# COMPACT_ATOMS: atom_id res chain seq x y z
N MET A 1 -2.88 -69.43 -12.47
CA MET A 1 -3.50 -68.25 -13.12
C MET A 1 -3.94 -67.30 -12.02
N GLN A 2 -3.07 -66.38 -11.61
CA GLN A 2 -3.42 -65.33 -10.65
C GLN A 2 -3.88 -64.11 -11.45
N ALA A 3 -5.15 -63.73 -11.27
CA ALA A 3 -5.68 -62.50 -11.82
C ALA A 3 -5.27 -61.36 -10.87
N GLU A 4 -4.19 -60.65 -11.20
CA GLU A 4 -3.82 -59.38 -10.60
C GLU A 4 -4.93 -58.35 -10.85
N LYS A 5 -5.84 -58.21 -9.89
CA LYS A 5 -6.96 -57.27 -9.98
C LYS A 5 -6.55 -55.91 -9.39
N GLN A 6 -5.94 -55.12 -10.27
CA GLN A 6 -5.93 -53.67 -10.37
C GLN A 6 -5.74 -52.84 -9.09
N PRO A 7 -4.53 -52.26 -8.88
CA PRO A 7 -4.34 -51.12 -7.97
C PRO A 7 -4.98 -49.81 -8.48
N GLN A 8 -5.75 -49.84 -9.58
CA GLN A 8 -6.27 -48.65 -10.28
C GLN A 8 -7.28 -47.87 -9.45
N THR A 9 -8.13 -48.56 -8.69
CA THR A 9 -9.16 -47.90 -7.87
C THR A 9 -8.55 -47.15 -6.69
N LEU A 10 -7.49 -47.70 -6.09
CA LEU A 10 -6.83 -47.12 -4.91
C LEU A 10 -6.08 -45.84 -5.26
N THR A 11 -5.41 -45.80 -6.42
CA THR A 11 -4.76 -44.60 -6.94
C THR A 11 -5.78 -43.50 -7.27
N LEU A 12 -6.91 -43.86 -7.87
CA LEU A 12 -7.98 -42.92 -8.19
C LEU A 12 -8.60 -42.33 -6.92
N THR A 13 -8.85 -43.13 -5.88
CA THR A 13 -9.38 -42.63 -4.60
C THR A 13 -8.42 -41.64 -3.94
N ILE A 14 -7.12 -41.94 -3.92
CA ILE A 14 -6.11 -41.04 -3.35
C ILE A 14 -6.03 -39.74 -4.15
N LEU A 15 -6.02 -39.82 -5.49
CA LEU A 15 -5.94 -38.66 -6.36
C LEU A 15 -7.16 -37.73 -6.19
N VAL A 16 -8.35 -38.30 -6.03
CA VAL A 16 -9.59 -37.56 -5.78
C VAL A 16 -9.55 -36.90 -4.40
N ALA A 17 -9.09 -37.60 -3.37
CA ALA A 17 -8.97 -37.04 -2.03
C ALA A 17 -7.96 -35.88 -1.97
N ILE A 18 -6.82 -36.01 -2.65
CA ILE A 18 -5.82 -34.94 -2.77
C ILE A 18 -6.41 -33.74 -3.53
N SER A 19 -7.09 -33.98 -4.65
CA SER A 19 -7.70 -32.89 -5.43
C SER A 19 -8.76 -32.14 -4.62
N LEU A 20 -9.60 -32.88 -3.88
CA LEU A 20 -10.66 -32.29 -3.04
C LEU A 20 -10.05 -31.45 -1.90
N THR A 21 -9.02 -31.96 -1.23
CA THR A 21 -8.33 -31.23 -0.16
C THR A 21 -7.58 -30.01 -0.68
N LEU A 22 -6.97 -30.09 -1.88
CA LEU A 22 -6.34 -28.93 -2.53
C LEU A 22 -7.38 -27.86 -2.89
N SER A 23 -8.53 -28.25 -3.46
CA SER A 23 -9.60 -27.32 -3.81
C SER A 23 -10.22 -26.67 -2.59
N ILE A 24 -10.43 -27.41 -1.50
CA ILE A 24 -10.91 -26.86 -0.22
C ILE A 24 -9.85 -25.93 0.38
N GLY A 25 -8.58 -26.34 0.37
CA GLY A 25 -7.46 -25.52 0.85
C GLY A 25 -7.34 -24.20 0.09
N LEU A 26 -7.43 -24.23 -1.24
CA LEU A 26 -7.44 -23.03 -2.09
C LEU A 26 -8.69 -22.17 -1.88
N SER A 27 -9.81 -22.77 -1.46
CA SER A 27 -11.03 -22.02 -1.10
C SER A 27 -10.89 -21.28 0.25
N PHE A 28 -9.96 -21.71 1.12
CA PHE A 28 -9.58 -20.97 2.34
C PHE A 28 -8.42 -19.99 2.08
N VAL A 29 -7.70 -20.14 0.96
CA VAL A 29 -6.83 -19.09 0.44
C VAL A 29 -7.75 -18.05 -0.19
N ASP A 30 -8.22 -17.16 0.67
CA ASP A 30 -8.82 -15.90 0.26
C ASP A 30 -7.75 -15.11 -0.51
N PHE A 31 -7.67 -15.30 -1.84
CA PHE A 31 -7.14 -14.29 -2.75
C PHE A 31 -8.15 -13.15 -2.85
N SER A 32 -8.54 -12.60 -1.70
CA SER A 32 -8.88 -11.21 -1.70
C SER A 32 -7.57 -10.43 -1.64
N PRO A 33 -7.42 -9.31 -2.37
CA PRO A 33 -6.55 -8.25 -1.92
C PRO A 33 -7.15 -7.65 -0.63
N SER A 34 -7.23 -8.45 0.44
CA SER A 34 -7.75 -8.06 1.73
C SER A 34 -6.58 -7.76 2.65
N THR A 35 -6.72 -6.69 3.44
CA THR A 35 -5.99 -6.54 4.71
C THR A 35 -4.56 -6.00 4.57
N GLY A 36 -4.38 -4.90 3.83
CA GLY A 36 -3.14 -4.13 3.78
C GLY A 36 -3.13 -2.84 4.60
N GLY A 37 -4.26 -2.38 5.16
CA GLY A 37 -4.44 -0.99 5.61
C GLY A 37 -3.33 -0.39 6.50
N ALA A 38 -2.80 -1.14 7.47
CA ALA A 38 -1.71 -0.67 8.33
C ALA A 38 -0.33 -0.75 7.64
N THR A 39 -0.02 -1.88 7.00
CA THR A 39 1.24 -2.12 6.27
C THR A 39 1.38 -1.18 5.06
N THR A 40 0.30 -0.95 4.33
CA THR A 40 0.21 -0.03 3.20
C THR A 40 0.31 1.43 3.65
N ARG A 41 -0.20 1.80 4.83
CA ARG A 41 -0.06 3.15 5.40
C ARG A 41 1.36 3.44 5.87
N GLU A 42 1.99 2.52 6.59
CA GLU A 42 3.38 2.69 6.98
C GLU A 42 4.31 2.75 5.75
N GLN A 43 4.03 1.95 4.72
CA GLN A 43 4.73 2.05 3.44
C GLN A 43 4.49 3.38 2.73
N ALA A 44 3.25 3.90 2.71
CA ALA A 44 2.95 5.21 2.13
C ALA A 44 3.65 6.34 2.91
N ARG A 45 3.65 6.28 4.24
CA ARG A 45 4.42 7.20 5.10
C ARG A 45 5.92 7.12 4.81
N TYR A 46 6.46 5.92 4.63
CA TYR A 46 7.86 5.74 4.24
C TYR A 46 8.15 6.35 2.86
N GLN A 47 7.28 6.15 1.87
CA GLN A 47 7.43 6.76 0.55
C GLN A 47 7.41 8.29 0.63
N ILE A 48 6.53 8.89 1.45
CA ILE A 48 6.48 10.33 1.68
C ILE A 48 7.83 10.87 2.19
N THR A 49 8.60 10.07 2.94
CA THR A 49 9.93 10.50 3.42
C THR A 49 10.95 10.76 2.33
N SER A 50 10.80 10.11 1.17
CA SER A 50 11.67 10.32 0.02
C SER A 50 11.50 11.71 -0.61
N PHE A 51 10.31 12.34 -0.48
CA PHE A 51 9.99 13.63 -1.11
C PHE A 51 10.51 14.86 -0.36
N TYR A 52 10.99 14.71 0.88
CA TYR A 52 11.66 15.75 1.65
C TYR A 52 13.09 15.36 2.05
N GLY A 53 13.62 14.30 1.41
CA GLY A 53 14.83 13.59 1.78
C GLY A 53 16.13 14.28 1.37
N GLN A 54 16.49 15.36 2.06
CA GLN A 54 17.86 15.67 2.51
C GLN A 54 17.77 16.81 3.53
N ALA A 55 18.20 16.55 4.78
CA ALA A 55 18.09 17.48 5.91
C ALA A 55 18.76 18.86 5.69
N ASN A 56 19.59 18.99 4.65
CA ASN A 56 20.42 20.16 4.35
C ASN A 56 20.06 20.85 3.02
N ALA A 57 19.05 20.39 2.28
CA ALA A 57 18.54 21.12 1.12
C ALA A 57 17.58 22.22 1.59
N ALA A 58 17.54 23.36 0.90
CA ALA A 58 16.55 24.40 1.15
C ALA A 58 15.15 23.82 0.92
N LEU A 59 14.47 23.44 2.01
CA LEU A 59 13.21 22.75 1.92
C LEU A 59 12.13 23.69 1.37
N GLY A 60 11.46 23.25 0.30
CA GLY A 60 10.31 23.96 -0.25
C GLY A 60 9.14 24.02 0.75
N PRO A 61 8.18 24.94 0.57
CA PRO A 61 7.03 25.09 1.47
C PRO A 61 6.25 23.79 1.68
N TYR A 62 6.10 22.96 0.63
CA TYR A 62 5.42 21.67 0.73
C TYR A 62 6.22 20.62 1.50
N GLN A 63 7.56 20.62 1.38
CA GLN A 63 8.42 19.67 2.08
C GLN A 63 8.44 19.93 3.58
N LEU A 64 8.31 21.19 4.01
CA LEU A 64 8.12 21.56 5.40
C LEU A 64 6.82 20.97 5.97
N LEU A 65 5.73 21.03 5.22
CA LEU A 65 4.44 20.47 5.62
C LEU A 65 4.51 18.94 5.77
N LEU A 66 5.16 18.24 4.84
CA LEU A 66 5.35 16.78 4.93
C LEU A 66 6.16 16.39 6.16
N ARG A 67 7.24 17.13 6.45
CA ARG A 67 8.05 16.91 7.65
C ARG A 67 7.28 17.17 8.93
N ASP A 68 6.45 18.21 8.97
CA ASP A 68 5.62 18.51 10.14
C ASP A 68 4.49 17.49 10.32
N ALA A 69 3.93 16.95 9.23
CA ALA A 69 2.97 15.86 9.28
C ALA A 69 3.60 14.60 9.90
N GLN A 70 4.82 14.25 9.49
CA GLN A 70 5.57 13.13 10.07
C GLN A 70 5.91 13.33 11.55
N ARG A 71 6.29 14.55 11.94
CA ARG A 71 6.50 14.88 13.36
C ARG A 71 5.22 14.79 14.17
N ALA A 72 4.08 15.19 13.62
CA ALA A 72 2.78 15.04 14.27
C ALA A 72 2.42 13.56 14.44
N HIS A 73 2.63 12.75 13.40
CA HIS A 73 2.47 11.30 13.45
C HIS A 73 3.32 10.65 14.56
N SER A 74 4.62 10.98 14.63
CA SER A 74 5.52 10.45 15.68
C SER A 74 5.10 10.84 17.11
N ARG A 75 4.29 11.89 17.27
CA ARG A 75 3.70 12.32 18.55
C ARG A 75 2.31 11.73 18.82
N GLY A 76 1.77 10.92 17.90
CA GLY A 76 0.41 10.39 17.96
C GLY A 76 -0.68 11.41 17.62
N ASP A 77 -0.33 12.58 17.08
CA ASP A 77 -1.27 13.63 16.69
C ASP A 77 -1.72 13.44 15.24
N HIS A 78 -2.66 12.50 15.05
CA HIS A 78 -3.21 12.17 13.74
C HIS A 78 -4.06 13.29 13.12
N ALA A 79 -4.71 14.12 13.95
CA ALA A 79 -5.50 15.25 13.47
C ALA A 79 -4.60 16.29 12.78
N THR A 80 -3.47 16.62 13.40
CA THR A 80 -2.47 17.51 12.81
C THR A 80 -1.77 16.86 11.61
N GLU A 81 -1.46 15.56 11.66
CA GLU A 81 -0.93 14.80 10.51
C GLU A 81 -1.84 14.96 9.28
N HIS A 82 -3.14 14.68 9.43
CA HIS A 82 -4.12 14.76 8.34
C HIS A 82 -4.30 16.19 7.84
N ALA A 83 -4.35 17.18 8.74
CA ALA A 83 -4.49 18.59 8.36
C ALA A 83 -3.31 19.06 7.48
N LYS A 84 -2.09 18.66 7.84
CA LYS A 84 -0.88 19.02 7.07
C LYS A 84 -0.85 18.33 5.71
N TYR A 85 -1.26 17.08 5.62
CA TYR A 85 -1.38 16.38 4.34
C TYR A 85 -2.44 16.98 3.42
N ARG A 86 -3.61 17.38 3.96
CA ARG A 86 -4.63 18.10 3.18
C ARG A 86 -4.11 19.42 2.62
N GLU A 87 -3.28 20.13 3.38
CA GLU A 87 -2.66 21.37 2.90
C GLU A 87 -1.65 21.11 1.78
N VAL A 88 -0.88 20.02 1.83
CA VAL A 88 -0.02 19.61 0.72
C VAL A 88 -0.83 19.28 -0.54
N LEU A 89 -1.94 18.55 -0.41
CA LEU A 89 -2.85 18.30 -1.54
C LEU A 89 -3.45 19.60 -2.09
N ARG A 90 -3.75 20.58 -1.22
CA ARG A 90 -4.23 21.89 -1.65
C ARG A 90 -3.17 22.63 -2.47
N LEU A 91 -1.90 22.56 -2.05
CA LEU A 91 -0.78 23.14 -2.81
C LEU A 91 -0.61 22.45 -4.17
N LEU A 92 -0.61 21.11 -4.20
CA LEU A 92 -0.56 20.32 -5.44
C LEU A 92 -1.69 20.68 -6.42
N ARG A 93 -2.90 20.96 -5.91
CA ARG A 93 -4.06 21.34 -6.73
C ARG A 93 -4.09 22.82 -7.11
N ALA A 94 -3.49 23.68 -6.30
CA ALA A 94 -3.39 25.12 -6.56
C ALA A 94 -2.31 25.44 -7.60
N GLU A 95 -1.27 24.61 -7.67
CA GLU A 95 -0.26 24.64 -8.71
C GLU A 95 -0.91 24.22 -10.05
N ASN A 96 -0.96 25.13 -11.02
CA ASN A 96 -1.57 24.85 -12.32
C ASN A 96 -0.68 23.89 -13.11
N ARG A 97 -1.24 23.13 -14.08
CA ARG A 97 -0.67 22.02 -14.88
C ARG A 97 0.74 22.24 -15.51
N SER A 98 1.32 23.42 -15.36
CA SER A 98 2.59 23.87 -15.95
C SER A 98 3.76 23.88 -14.97
N THR A 99 3.52 23.80 -13.66
CA THR A 99 4.58 23.76 -12.63
C THR A 99 4.35 22.51 -11.79
N CYS A 100 5.34 21.62 -11.72
CA CYS A 100 5.25 20.41 -10.90
C CYS A 100 5.91 20.71 -9.55
N LEU A 101 5.23 20.39 -8.45
CA LEU A 101 5.67 20.71 -7.10
C LEU A 101 6.92 19.89 -6.71
N THR A 102 6.99 18.64 -7.17
CA THR A 102 8.14 17.74 -7.02
C THR A 102 9.03 17.71 -8.27
N GLU A 103 9.07 18.81 -9.05
CA GLU A 103 9.83 18.96 -10.31
C GLU A 103 9.31 18.11 -11.49
N THR A 104 8.58 17.02 -11.23
CA THR A 104 7.99 16.12 -12.23
C THR A 104 6.52 15.83 -11.94
N ARG A 105 5.73 15.63 -13.01
CA ARG A 105 4.31 15.27 -12.91
C ARG A 105 4.10 13.90 -12.26
N GLU A 106 5.03 12.98 -12.50
CA GLU A 106 5.01 11.64 -11.90
C GLU A 106 5.23 11.71 -10.39
N GLY A 107 6.14 12.57 -9.91
CA GLY A 107 6.35 12.76 -8.48
C GLY A 107 5.15 13.40 -7.78
N ASP A 108 4.48 14.36 -8.42
CA ASP A 108 3.24 14.95 -7.89
C ASP A 108 2.13 13.90 -7.78
N GLN A 109 2.00 13.03 -8.79
CA GLN A 109 1.02 11.94 -8.82
C GLN A 109 1.32 10.88 -7.73
N GLN A 110 2.59 10.51 -7.56
CA GLN A 110 3.02 9.57 -6.52
C GLN A 110 2.82 10.15 -5.11
N LEU A 111 3.08 11.44 -4.93
CA LEU A 111 2.85 12.13 -3.66
C LEU A 111 1.36 12.22 -3.35
N GLU A 112 0.52 12.52 -4.34
CA GLU A 112 -0.94 12.52 -4.17
C GLU A 112 -1.46 11.13 -3.81
N ASP A 113 -1.02 10.07 -4.48
CA ASP A 113 -1.44 8.69 -4.21
C ASP A 113 -1.03 8.25 -2.80
N ALA A 114 0.22 8.50 -2.41
CA ALA A 114 0.71 8.17 -1.08
C ALA A 114 -0.05 8.93 0.02
N ILE A 115 -0.35 10.21 -0.19
CA ILE A 115 -1.16 11.00 0.75
C ILE A 115 -2.61 10.49 0.78
N ALA A 116 -3.19 10.14 -0.37
CA ALA A 116 -4.55 9.61 -0.46
C ALA A 116 -4.69 8.28 0.28
N ILE A 117 -3.68 7.41 0.23
CA ILE A 117 -3.64 6.16 1.00
C ILE A 117 -3.62 6.44 2.52
N VAL A 118 -2.90 7.48 2.95
CA VAL A 118 -2.85 7.85 4.38
C VAL A 118 -4.18 8.46 4.85
N LEU A 119 -4.87 9.21 3.98
CA LEU A 119 -6.14 9.90 4.30
C LEU A 119 -7.40 9.05 4.09
N GLY A 120 -7.37 8.06 3.20
CA GLY A 120 -8.53 7.30 2.73
C GLY A 120 -9.07 6.25 3.70
N ASP A 121 -8.56 6.20 4.93
CA ASP A 121 -8.99 5.27 5.98
C ASP A 121 -9.69 6.05 7.12
N GLU A 122 -10.73 6.81 6.80
CA GLU A 122 -11.70 7.32 7.79
C GLU A 122 -13.03 6.58 7.66
#